data_AF-J8B371-F1
#
_entry.id   AF-J8B371-F1
#
_cell.length_a   1.000
_cell.length_b   1.000
_cell.length_c   1.000
_cell.angle_alpha   90.00
_cell.angle_beta   90.00
_cell.angle_gamma   90.00
#
_symmetry.space_group_name_H-M   'P 1'
#
loop_
_entity.id
_entity.type
_entity.pdbx_description
1 polymer ?
#
loop_
_entity_poly.entity_id
_entity_poly.type
_entity_poly.pdbx_seq_one_letter_code
_entity_poly.pdbx_strand_id
1 'polypeptide(L)'
;MLDAIIVGAGQAGLTMGYYLKQEGYSFLLLEAGNQIGDSWRNRYDSLQLFTPRAYSSLPGMALIGEKNGFPYKDEIANYLEGYARHYKLPVQLQTEVLKIRKEKEIFELHTPT
;
A
#
# COMPACT_ATOMS: atom_id res chain seq x y z
N MET A 1 6.24 7.50 19.67
CA MET A 1 6.53 6.07 19.47
C MET A 1 5.30 5.48 18.79
N LEU A 2 5.47 4.65 17.76
CA LEU A 2 4.37 4.04 17.02
C LEU A 2 4.15 2.61 17.51
N ASP A 3 2.92 2.12 17.46
CA ASP A 3 2.60 0.72 17.74
C ASP A 3 3.11 -0.19 16.62
N ALA A 4 3.11 0.31 15.37
CA ALA A 4 3.60 -0.42 14.20
C ALA A 4 4.24 0.50 13.16
N ILE A 5 5.23 -0.02 12.44
CA ILE A 5 5.71 0.55 11.18
C ILE A 5 5.58 -0.52 10.11
N ILE A 6 4.94 -0.17 9.00
CA ILE A 6 4.72 -1.04 7.86
C ILE A 6 5.72 -0.64 6.77
N VAL A 7 6.54 -1.59 6.33
CA VAL A 7 7.50 -1.37 5.25
C VAL A 7 6.82 -1.73 3.91
N GLY A 8 6.59 -0.71 3.09
CA GLY A 8 5.90 -0.77 1.80
C GLY A 8 4.44 -0.34 1.88
N ALA A 9 4.03 0.58 0.99
CA ALA A 9 2.65 1.01 0.80
C ALA A 9 2.02 0.40 -0.46
N GLY A 10 2.40 -0.84 -0.79
CA GLY A 10 1.70 -1.67 -1.78
C GLY A 10 0.39 -2.25 -1.23
N GLN A 11 -0.26 -3.11 -2.02
CA GLN A 11 -1.57 -3.69 -1.66
C GLN A 11 -1.63 -4.35 -0.27
N ALA A 12 -0.56 -5.03 0.15
CA ALA A 12 -0.49 -5.68 1.46
C ALA A 12 -0.38 -4.65 2.59
N GLY A 13 0.51 -3.66 2.45
CA GLY A 13 0.69 -2.61 3.46
C GLY A 13 -0.55 -1.74 3.62
N LEU A 14 -1.20 -1.36 2.52
CA LEU A 14 -2.45 -0.59 2.55
C LEU A 14 -3.59 -1.37 3.20
N THR A 15 -3.69 -2.68 2.94
CA THR A 15 -4.67 -3.55 3.62
C THR A 15 -4.39 -3.63 5.12
N MET A 16 -3.14 -3.75 5.54
CA MET A 16 -2.77 -3.72 6.96
C MET A 16 -3.14 -2.38 7.60
N GLY A 17 -2.81 -1.27 6.93
CA GLY A 17 -3.16 0.07 7.40
C GLY A 17 -4.67 0.29 7.56
N TYR A 18 -5.49 -0.28 6.68
CA TYR A 18 -6.96 -0.24 6.80
C TYR A 18 -7.47 -0.88 8.10
N TYR A 19 -6.95 -2.06 8.47
CA TYR A 19 -7.36 -2.73 9.70
C TYR A 19 -6.76 -2.08 10.94
N LEU A 20 -5.46 -1.72 10.94
CA LEU A 20 -4.84 -1.02 12.07
C LEU A 20 -5.55 0.29 12.40
N LYS A 21 -6.05 1.00 11.38
CA LYS A 21 -6.82 2.23 11.57
C LYS A 21 -8.17 1.99 12.24
N GLN A 22 -8.87 0.90 11.89
CA GLN A 22 -10.15 0.56 12.52
C GLN A 22 -9.98 0.16 13.98
N GLU A 23 -8.89 -0.52 14.31
CA GLU A 23 -8.55 -0.91 15.67
C GLU A 23 -7.92 0.23 16.50
N GLY A 24 -7.70 1.41 15.89
CA GLY A 24 -7.21 2.60 16.60
C GLY A 24 -5.72 2.60 16.93
N TYR A 25 -4.91 1.76 16.28
CA TYR A 25 -3.45 1.76 16.46
C TYR A 25 -2.78 3.01 15.86
N SER A 26 -1.68 3.43 16.47
CA SER A 26 -0.77 4.42 15.90
C SER A 26 0.27 3.74 15.00
N PHE A 27 0.29 4.08 13.71
CA PHE A 27 1.20 3.44 12.75
C PHE A 27 1.63 4.38 11.64
N LEU A 28 2.66 3.96 10.90
CA LEU A 28 3.18 4.64 9.72
C LEU A 28 3.51 3.61 8.64
N LEU A 29 3.14 3.87 7.39
CA LEU A 29 3.65 3.14 6.24
C LEU A 29 4.83 3.91 5.64
N LEU A 30 5.95 3.23 5.40
CA LEU A 30 7.11 3.77 4.70
C LEU A 30 7.16 3.18 3.29
N GLU A 31 7.14 4.04 2.27
CA GLU A 31 7.17 3.64 0.86
C GLU A 31 8.41 4.21 0.19
N ALA A 32 9.18 3.36 -0.48
CA ALA A 32 10.40 3.77 -1.17
C ALA A 32 10.08 4.53 -2.47
N GLY A 33 8.95 4.24 -3.12
CA GLY A 33 8.52 4.88 -4.35
C GLY A 33 8.15 6.36 -4.19
N ASN A 34 8.15 7.05 -5.34
CA ASN A 34 7.72 8.44 -5.42
C ASN A 34 6.21 8.58 -5.28
N GLN A 35 5.44 7.56 -5.70
CA GLN A 35 3.98 7.53 -5.62
C GLN A 35 3.48 6.13 -5.26
N ILE A 36 2.35 6.07 -4.56
CA ILE A 36 1.67 4.80 -4.25
C ILE A 36 1.19 4.16 -5.54
N GLY A 37 1.53 2.89 -5.75
CA GLY A 37 1.15 2.14 -6.96
C GLY A 37 2.22 2.13 -8.05
N ASP A 38 3.37 2.77 -7.86
CA ASP A 38 4.47 2.74 -8.85
C ASP A 38 5.00 1.32 -9.13
N SER A 39 4.90 0.42 -8.15
CA SER A 39 5.18 -1.01 -8.36
C SER A 39 4.28 -1.65 -9.43
N TRP A 40 3.10 -1.10 -9.68
CA TRP A 40 2.19 -1.49 -10.75
C TRP A 40 2.39 -0.65 -12.00
N ARG A 41 2.44 0.67 -11.86
CA ARG A 41 2.58 1.63 -12.98
C ARG A 41 3.82 1.35 -13.84
N ASN A 42 4.92 0.94 -13.23
CA ASN A 42 6.19 0.71 -13.92
C ASN A 42 6.36 -0.70 -14.53
N ARG A 43 5.29 -1.51 -14.57
CA ARG A 43 5.29 -2.78 -15.30
C ARG A 43 5.03 -2.56 -16.80
N TYR A 44 5.22 -3.61 -17.59
CA TYR A 44 5.02 -3.58 -19.05
C TYR A 44 3.60 -3.15 -19.44
N ASP A 45 3.50 -2.38 -20.53
CA ASP A 45 2.28 -1.65 -20.90
C ASP A 45 1.03 -2.53 -21.07
N SER A 46 1.21 -3.74 -21.59
CA SER A 46 0.10 -4.68 -21.84
C SER A 46 -0.38 -5.44 -20.61
N LEU A 47 0.17 -5.17 -19.42
CA LEU A 47 -0.20 -5.92 -18.21
C LEU A 47 -1.67 -5.71 -17.86
N GLN A 48 -2.43 -6.79 -17.97
CA GLN A 48 -3.79 -6.96 -17.48
C GLN A 48 -3.80 -8.09 -16.45
N LEU A 49 -4.60 -7.94 -15.38
CA LEU A 49 -4.73 -8.98 -14.36
C LEU A 49 -5.47 -10.20 -14.91
N PHE A 50 -5.20 -11.36 -14.34
CA PHE A 50 -5.92 -12.61 -14.65
C PHE A 50 -7.13 -12.84 -13.74
N THR A 51 -7.39 -11.92 -12.80
CA THR A 51 -8.56 -11.94 -11.91
C THR A 51 -9.50 -10.77 -12.23
N PRO A 52 -10.83 -11.00 -12.25
CA PRO A 52 -11.79 -9.92 -12.44
C PRO A 52 -11.71 -8.83 -11.36
N ARG A 53 -12.22 -7.63 -11.65
CA ARG A 53 -12.27 -6.50 -10.69
C ARG A 53 -12.98 -6.88 -9.39
N ALA A 54 -14.04 -7.69 -9.47
CA ALA A 54 -14.78 -8.18 -8.30
C ALA A 54 -13.91 -8.97 -7.31
N TYR A 55 -12.83 -9.60 -7.78
CA TYR A 55 -11.90 -10.39 -6.96
C TYR A 55 -10.56 -9.66 -6.69
N SER A 56 -10.40 -8.44 -7.21
CA SER A 56 -9.15 -7.68 -7.14
C SER A 56 -9.24 -6.45 -6.23
N SER A 57 -10.31 -6.33 -5.45
CA SER A 57 -10.55 -5.21 -4.53
C SER A 57 -9.92 -5.48 -3.15
N LEU A 58 -9.32 -4.44 -2.55
CA LEU A 58 -8.96 -4.40 -1.14
C LEU A 58 -10.21 -4.21 -0.24
N PRO A 59 -10.12 -4.59 1.05
CA PRO A 59 -11.22 -4.46 2.00
C PRO A 59 -11.80 -3.05 2.07
N GLY A 60 -13.13 -2.94 2.12
CA GLY A 60 -13.85 -1.68 2.29
C GLY A 60 -13.95 -0.78 1.05
N MET A 61 -13.24 -1.04 -0.04
CA MET A 61 -13.33 -0.19 -1.24
C MET A 61 -13.29 -1.02 -2.52
N ALA A 62 -14.38 -1.00 -3.29
CA ALA A 62 -14.45 -1.72 -4.57
C ALA A 62 -13.57 -1.05 -5.64
N LEU A 63 -12.93 -1.87 -6.47
CA LEU A 63 -12.31 -1.44 -7.72
C LEU A 63 -13.40 -1.10 -8.75
N ILE A 64 -13.38 0.13 -9.26
CA ILE A 64 -14.41 0.65 -10.17
C ILE A 64 -14.27 0.02 -11.56
N GLY A 65 -15.40 -0.28 -12.20
CA GLY A 65 -15.48 -0.79 -13.56
C GLY A 65 -16.43 -1.97 -13.70
N GLU A 66 -16.41 -2.63 -14.86
CA GLU A 66 -17.17 -3.85 -15.08
C GLU A 66 -16.67 -4.97 -14.15
N LYS A 67 -17.58 -5.57 -13.35
CA LYS A 67 -17.24 -6.54 -12.29
C LYS A 67 -16.46 -7.75 -12.80
N ASN A 68 -16.85 -8.26 -13.98
CA ASN A 68 -16.24 -9.43 -14.61
C ASN A 68 -15.06 -9.07 -15.54
N GLY A 69 -14.83 -7.79 -15.80
CA GLY A 69 -13.70 -7.33 -16.58
C GLY A 69 -12.39 -7.41 -15.79
N PHE A 70 -11.28 -7.47 -16.51
CA PHE A 70 -9.94 -7.59 -15.94
C PHE A 70 -9.23 -6.22 -15.96
N PRO A 71 -8.75 -5.70 -14.81
CA PRO A 71 -8.12 -4.39 -14.74
C PRO A 71 -6.68 -4.41 -15.29
N TYR A 72 -6.28 -3.31 -15.91
CA TYR A 72 -4.89 -3.06 -16.32
C TYR A 72 -4.02 -2.58 -15.16
N LYS A 73 -2.69 -2.64 -15.34
CA LYS A 73 -1.71 -2.21 -14.32
C LYS A 73 -1.98 -0.81 -13.78
N ASP A 74 -2.36 0.13 -14.63
CA ASP A 74 -2.54 1.54 -14.25
C ASP A 74 -3.85 1.74 -13.48
N GLU A 75 -4.88 0.92 -13.76
CA GLU A 75 -6.10 0.89 -12.96
C GLU A 75 -5.81 0.43 -11.52
N ILE A 76 -5.00 -0.61 -11.35
CA ILE A 76 -4.59 -1.07 -10.02
C ILE A 76 -3.72 -0.02 -9.33
N ALA A 77 -2.77 0.60 -10.05
CA ALA A 77 -1.93 1.64 -9.48
C ALA A 77 -2.75 2.83 -8.96
N ASN A 78 -3.68 3.32 -9.76
CA ASN A 78 -4.57 4.44 -9.40
C ASN A 78 -5.53 4.05 -8.27
N TYR A 79 -6.01 2.81 -8.26
CA TYR A 79 -6.85 2.28 -7.20
C TYR A 79 -6.15 2.25 -5.84
N LEU A 80 -4.89 1.78 -5.78
CA LEU A 80 -4.11 1.74 -4.53
C LEU A 80 -3.83 3.16 -4.00
N GLU A 81 -3.49 4.11 -4.88
CA GLU A 81 -3.32 5.52 -4.50
C GLU A 81 -4.64 6.13 -4.00
N GLY A 82 -5.75 5.87 -4.69
CA GLY A 82 -7.08 6.27 -4.27
C GLY A 82 -7.47 5.68 -2.91
N TYR A 83 -7.12 4.41 -2.67
CA TYR A 83 -7.40 3.70 -1.43
C TYR A 83 -6.71 4.36 -0.23
N ALA A 84 -5.41 4.65 -0.36
CA ALA A 84 -4.64 5.34 0.68
C ALA A 84 -5.22 6.72 1.01
N ARG A 85 -5.64 7.49 -0.02
CA ARG A 85 -6.28 8.80 0.16
C ARG A 85 -7.66 8.69 0.80
N HIS A 86 -8.50 7.78 0.33
CA HIS A 86 -9.86 7.58 0.82
C HIS A 86 -9.87 7.28 2.32
N TYR A 87 -9.00 6.35 2.74
CA TYR A 87 -8.85 5.98 4.14
C TYR A 87 -7.92 6.88 4.93
N LYS A 88 -7.31 7.91 4.32
CA LYS A 88 -6.32 8.81 4.94
C LYS A 88 -5.26 8.01 5.71
N LEU A 89 -4.64 7.03 5.04
CA LEU A 89 -3.60 6.20 5.64
C LEU A 89 -2.30 7.02 5.79
N PRO A 90 -1.58 6.91 6.92
CA PRO A 90 -0.35 7.64 7.15
C PRO A 90 0.78 7.00 6.34
N VAL A 91 0.98 7.46 5.11
CA VAL A 91 2.04 7.00 4.21
C VAL A 91 3.11 8.07 4.07
N GLN A 92 4.36 7.70 4.30
CA GLN A 92 5.53 8.51 3.99
C GLN A 92 6.21 7.94 2.74
N LEU A 93 6.18 8.72 1.66
CA LEU A 93 6.79 8.38 0.37
C LEU A 93 8.30 8.64 0.37
N GLN A 94 8.99 8.18 -0.67
CA GLN A 94 10.44 8.39 -0.87
C GLN A 94 11.28 7.99 0.34
N THR A 95 10.84 6.97 1.07
CA THR A 95 11.46 6.51 2.31
C THR A 95 11.79 5.04 2.20
N GLU A 96 12.97 4.75 1.67
CA GLU A 96 13.52 3.41 1.65
C GLU A 96 13.94 3.00 3.07
N VAL A 97 13.57 1.79 3.49
CA VAL A 97 14.04 1.23 4.77
C VAL A 97 15.28 0.40 4.49
N LEU A 98 16.44 0.90 4.91
CA LEU A 98 17.74 0.28 4.66
C LEU A 98 18.07 -0.82 5.66
N LYS A 99 17.57 -0.70 6.90
CA LYS A 99 17.87 -1.64 7.98
C LYS A 99 16.76 -1.65 9.03
N ILE A 100 16.49 -2.84 9.55
CA ILE A 100 15.63 -3.07 10.71
C ILE A 100 16.48 -3.75 11.79
N ARG A 101 16.45 -3.23 13.02
CA ARG A 101 17.16 -3.79 14.17
C ARG A 101 16.18 -3.96 15.32
N LYS A 102 16.21 -5.13 15.97
CA LYS A 102 15.47 -5.34 17.22
C LYS A 102 16.28 -4.78 18.39
N GLU A 103 15.71 -3.82 19.10
CA GLU A 103 16.27 -3.25 20.32
C GLU A 103 15.33 -3.50 21.49
N LYS A 104 15.69 -4.46 22.35
CA LYS A 104 14.84 -4.91 23.46
C LYS A 104 13.44 -5.33 22.96
N GLU A 105 12.41 -4.58 23.36
CA GLU A 105 11.00 -4.82 23.03
C GLU A 105 10.52 -4.01 21.80
N ILE A 106 11.39 -3.23 21.16
CA ILE A 106 11.04 -2.42 19.98
C ILE A 106 11.88 -2.79 18.75
N PHE A 107 11.44 -2.29 17.59
CA PHE A 107 12.21 -2.32 16.36
C PHE A 107 12.61 -0.89 15.95
N GLU A 108 13.89 -0.71 15.64
CA GLU A 108 14.43 0.52 15.06
C GLU A 108 14.59 0.34 13.55
N LEU A 109 14.07 1.29 12.78
CA LEU A 109 14.16 1.32 11.32
C LEU A 109 15.06 2.48 10.91
N HIS A 110 16.00 2.21 10.00
CA HIS A 110 16.91 3.21 9.45
C HIS A 110 16.53 3.49 8.01
N THR A 111 16.39 4.78 7.68
CA THR A 111 16.07 5.28 6.34
C THR A 111 17.18 6.25 5.88
N PRO A 112 17.30 6.55 4.57
CA PRO A 112 18.14 7.64 4.10
C PRO A 112 17.72 8.97 4.75
N THR A 113 18.68 9.86 5.00
CA THR A 113 18.47 11.26 5.41
C THR A 113 18.13 12.14 4.23
#